data_AF-A0A7Y1YX10-F1
#
_entry.id   AF-A0A7Y1YX10-F1
#
_cell.length_a   1.000
_cell.length_b   1.000
_cell.length_c   1.000
_cell.angle_alpha   90.00
_cell.angle_beta   90.00
_cell.angle_gamma   90.00
#
_symmetry.space_group_name_H-M   'P 1'
#
loop_
_entity.id
_entity.type
_entity.pdbx_description
1 polymer ?
#
loop_
_entity_poly.entity_id
_entity_poly.type
_entity_poly.pdbx_seq_one_letter_code
_entity_poly.pdbx_strand_id
1 'polypeptide(L)'
;MKLPGFIPEELRQLARFVPLRGWDAIEWKPLLGSMRSVSWRYVTGQGVGRLASSVNSCTTAVSFCDELHDAELLADVTGAKRRQRFGDQILRFYFEQWLVDDGLFLDLRIARFGEQNGALCYKPNGLWIRLRPEFRDGILALYRSFYSTDEAAFDDALRQMGMLRPGLSKAAAAELKDLLHAHFGIDQRAQRFSIDAFKSSFDDLFEFFVANDYKLHSDFVWVGFYLITLYLTLEQLGRAHNVRKICSEVLL
;
A
#
# COMPACT_ATOMS: atom_id res chain seq x y z
N MET A 1 -2.60 -3.45 22.28
CA MET A 1 -2.05 -2.13 22.69
C MET A 1 -3.12 -1.05 22.57
N LYS A 2 -3.18 -0.05 23.47
CA LYS A 2 -4.08 1.12 23.30
C LYS A 2 -3.35 2.24 22.57
N LEU A 3 -3.87 2.64 21.41
CA LEU A 3 -3.36 3.77 20.65
C LEU A 3 -3.67 5.10 21.35
N PRO A 4 -2.81 6.12 21.23
CA PRO A 4 -3.07 7.44 21.77
C PRO A 4 -4.42 8.06 21.34
N GLY A 5 -4.99 8.89 22.21
CA GLY A 5 -6.29 9.54 21.99
C GLY A 5 -6.33 10.51 20.80
N PHE A 6 -5.18 11.05 20.38
CA PHE A 6 -5.09 11.99 19.26
C PHE A 6 -5.20 11.31 17.88
N ILE A 7 -5.07 9.99 17.80
CA ILE A 7 -5.12 9.26 16.52
C ILE A 7 -6.58 9.21 16.03
N PRO A 8 -6.91 9.61 14.80
CA PRO A 8 -8.27 9.53 14.28
C PRO A 8 -8.74 8.07 14.16
N GLU A 9 -10.06 7.84 14.18
CA GLU A 9 -10.62 6.48 14.19
C GLU A 9 -10.23 5.69 12.94
N GLU A 10 -10.06 6.35 11.80
CA GLU A 10 -9.65 5.76 10.54
C GLU A 10 -8.24 5.18 10.61
N LEU A 11 -7.31 5.88 11.25
CA LEU A 11 -5.97 5.35 11.52
C LEU A 11 -6.02 4.22 12.56
N ARG A 12 -6.90 4.31 13.57
CA ARG A 12 -7.08 3.22 14.54
C ARG A 12 -7.62 1.95 13.88
N GLN A 13 -8.56 2.10 12.95
CA GLN A 13 -9.10 0.98 12.18
C GLN A 13 -7.99 0.27 11.42
N LEU A 14 -7.12 1.01 10.73
CA LEU A 14 -5.97 0.44 10.01
C LEU A 14 -4.97 -0.23 10.96
N ALA A 15 -4.69 0.38 12.10
CA ALA A 15 -3.79 -0.20 13.09
C ALA A 15 -4.32 -1.50 13.73
N ARG A 16 -5.63 -1.79 13.67
CA ARG A 16 -6.19 -3.09 14.12
C ARG A 16 -5.81 -4.25 13.21
N PHE A 17 -5.32 -3.97 11.99
CA PHE A 17 -4.83 -5.00 11.07
C PHE A 17 -3.40 -5.41 11.37
N VAL A 18 -2.66 -4.67 12.21
CA VAL A 18 -1.31 -5.07 12.62
C VAL A 18 -1.43 -6.01 13.82
N PRO A 19 -0.87 -7.23 13.74
CA PRO A 19 -0.88 -8.18 14.85
C PRO A 19 -0.29 -7.60 16.12
N LEU A 20 -0.78 -8.05 17.27
CA LEU A 20 -0.27 -7.58 18.56
C LEU A 20 1.25 -7.78 18.69
N ARG A 21 1.78 -8.92 18.22
CA ARG A 21 3.23 -9.21 18.22
C ARG A 21 3.97 -8.53 17.05
N GLY A 22 3.26 -8.14 15.99
CA GLY A 22 3.87 -7.42 14.86
C GLY A 22 4.43 -6.07 15.28
N TRP A 23 3.88 -5.45 16.33
CA TRP A 23 4.42 -4.22 16.90
C TRP A 23 5.82 -4.38 17.52
N ASP A 24 6.19 -5.59 17.96
CA ASP A 24 7.51 -5.86 18.55
C ASP A 24 8.61 -5.84 17.47
N ALA A 25 8.24 -6.10 16.21
CA ALA A 25 9.10 -6.02 15.04
C ALA A 25 9.19 -4.62 14.41
N ILE A 26 8.62 -3.57 15.03
CA ILE A 26 8.62 -2.20 14.48
C ILE A 26 9.41 -1.23 15.36
N GLU A 27 10.15 -0.33 14.72
CA GLU A 27 10.73 0.85 15.38
C GLU A 27 9.65 1.83 15.85
N TRP A 28 9.38 1.83 17.16
CA TRP A 28 8.26 2.57 17.74
C TRP A 28 8.38 4.10 17.70
N LYS A 29 9.59 4.62 17.94
CA LYS A 29 9.85 6.06 18.01
C LYS A 29 9.51 6.79 16.69
N PRO A 30 10.02 6.36 15.51
CA PRO A 30 9.67 6.99 14.25
C PRO A 30 8.19 6.79 13.88
N LEU A 31 7.60 5.65 14.27
CA LEU A 31 6.17 5.39 14.06
C LEU A 31 5.28 6.40 14.80
N LEU A 32 5.53 6.68 16.08
CA LEU A 32 4.72 7.65 16.84
C LEU A 32 4.79 9.06 16.25
N GLY A 33 5.98 9.49 15.82
CA GLY A 33 6.18 10.80 15.19
C GLY A 33 5.42 10.93 13.87
N SER A 34 5.49 9.89 13.04
CA SER A 34 4.74 9.84 11.78
C SER A 34 3.23 9.74 12.02
N MET A 35 2.75 8.91 12.96
CA MET A 35 1.32 8.80 13.32
C MET A 35 0.74 10.14 13.76
N ARG A 36 1.46 10.90 14.60
CA ARG A 36 1.04 12.26 15.00
C ARG A 36 0.92 13.18 13.78
N SER A 37 1.92 13.16 12.91
CA SER A 37 1.96 14.01 11.72
C SER A 37 0.86 13.68 10.71
N VAL A 38 0.56 12.39 10.51
CA VAL A 38 -0.55 11.95 9.64
C VAL A 38 -1.90 12.26 10.28
N SER A 39 -2.04 12.05 11.60
CA SER A 39 -3.27 12.41 12.34
C SER A 39 -3.61 13.90 12.19
N TRP A 40 -2.59 14.77 12.32
CA TRP A 40 -2.77 16.20 12.13
C TRP A 40 -3.18 16.55 10.69
N ARG A 41 -2.51 15.97 9.70
CA ARG A 41 -2.85 16.16 8.28
C ARG A 41 -4.27 15.67 7.97
N TYR A 42 -4.68 14.54 8.52
CA TYR A 42 -6.02 13.98 8.36
C TYR A 42 -7.10 14.95 8.82
N VAL A 43 -6.96 15.52 10.01
CA VAL A 43 -7.94 16.46 10.59
C VAL A 43 -7.94 17.81 9.87
N THR A 44 -6.78 18.30 9.44
CA THR A 44 -6.64 19.65 8.88
C THR A 44 -6.71 19.73 7.35
N GLY A 45 -6.59 18.60 6.65
CA GLY A 45 -6.39 18.57 5.20
C GLY A 45 -5.03 19.14 4.75
N GLN A 46 -4.08 19.35 5.68
CA GLN A 46 -2.80 19.97 5.36
C GLN A 46 -2.04 19.17 4.30
N GLY A 47 -1.66 19.86 3.22
CA GLY A 47 -0.85 19.31 2.13
C GLY A 47 -1.64 18.52 1.07
N VAL A 48 -2.95 18.31 1.25
CA VAL A 48 -3.78 17.53 0.32
C VAL A 48 -3.74 18.12 -1.10
N GLY A 49 -4.03 19.41 -1.26
CA GLY A 49 -4.03 20.04 -2.59
C GLY A 49 -2.65 20.04 -3.28
N ARG A 50 -1.56 20.19 -2.49
CA ARG A 50 -0.19 20.10 -3.01
C ARG A 50 0.10 18.70 -3.54
N LEU A 51 -0.16 17.67 -2.72
CA LEU A 51 0.09 16.29 -3.13
C LEU A 51 -0.83 15.88 -4.28
N ALA A 52 -2.10 16.30 -4.28
CA ALA A 52 -3.02 16.05 -5.37
C ALA A 52 -2.49 16.64 -6.69
N SER A 53 -1.92 17.85 -6.66
CA SER A 53 -1.31 18.47 -7.84
C SER A 53 -0.13 17.65 -8.36
N SER A 54 0.77 17.21 -7.47
CA SER A 54 1.92 16.38 -7.84
C SER A 54 1.49 15.03 -8.41
N VAL A 55 0.58 14.33 -7.73
CA VAL A 55 0.09 13.02 -8.17
C VAL A 55 -0.70 13.12 -9.47
N ASN A 56 -1.55 14.15 -9.63
CA ASN A 56 -2.33 14.38 -10.85
C ASN A 56 -1.44 14.58 -12.10
N SER A 57 -0.20 15.04 -11.94
CA SER A 57 0.75 15.14 -13.05
C SER A 57 1.34 13.80 -13.49
N CYS A 58 1.20 12.75 -12.66
CA CYS A 58 1.78 11.43 -12.90
C CYS A 58 0.73 10.33 -13.15
N THR A 59 -0.55 10.56 -12.83
CA THR A 59 -1.61 9.57 -13.00
C THR A 59 -2.53 9.89 -14.16
N THR A 60 -2.92 8.86 -14.91
CA THR A 60 -4.04 8.91 -15.85
C THR A 60 -5.17 7.98 -15.43
N ALA A 61 -5.02 7.31 -14.29
CA ALA A 61 -5.94 6.28 -13.84
C ALA A 61 -7.20 6.85 -13.18
N VAL A 62 -7.08 8.02 -12.55
CA VAL A 62 -8.17 8.69 -11.83
C VAL A 62 -8.19 10.20 -12.14
N SER A 63 -9.37 10.79 -12.02
CA SER A 63 -9.55 12.24 -11.96
C SER A 63 -9.69 12.67 -10.51
N PHE A 64 -8.93 13.67 -10.07
CA PHE A 64 -9.09 14.23 -8.73
C PHE A 64 -10.34 15.09 -8.64
N CYS A 65 -11.08 14.96 -7.54
CA CYS A 65 -12.27 15.77 -7.25
C CYS A 65 -12.29 16.18 -5.77
N ASP A 66 -12.79 17.40 -5.49
CA ASP A 66 -12.96 17.85 -4.11
C ASP A 66 -14.12 17.11 -3.42
N GLU A 67 -15.16 16.77 -4.19
CA GLU A 67 -16.37 16.12 -3.71
C GLU A 67 -16.92 15.11 -4.72
N LEU A 68 -17.71 14.15 -4.23
CA LEU A 68 -18.33 13.08 -5.05
C LEU A 68 -19.83 13.28 -5.27
N HIS A 69 -20.39 14.49 -5.04
CA HIS A 69 -21.84 14.73 -5.09
C HIS A 69 -22.48 14.34 -6.44
N ASP A 70 -21.78 14.57 -7.55
CA ASP A 70 -22.27 14.30 -8.90
C ASP A 70 -21.78 12.96 -9.47
N ALA A 71 -21.11 12.14 -8.66
CA ALA A 71 -20.57 10.85 -9.05
C ALA A 71 -21.41 9.71 -8.46
N GLU A 72 -21.61 8.64 -9.24
CA GLU A 72 -22.13 7.37 -8.69
C GLU A 72 -21.05 6.79 -7.78
N LEU A 73 -21.34 6.61 -6.49
CA LEU A 73 -20.35 6.08 -5.55
C LEU A 73 -19.90 4.70 -6.02
N LEU A 74 -18.59 4.44 -5.93
CA LEU A 74 -18.04 3.18 -6.45
C LEU A 74 -18.63 1.95 -5.73
N ALA A 75 -19.07 2.10 -4.48
CA ALA A 75 -19.78 1.06 -3.72
C ALA A 75 -21.11 0.64 -4.37
N ASP A 76 -21.76 1.55 -5.07
CA ASP A 76 -23.06 1.36 -5.69
C ASP A 76 -22.94 0.90 -7.15
N VAL A 77 -21.74 1.00 -7.75
CA VAL A 77 -21.49 0.56 -9.13
C VAL A 77 -21.80 -0.91 -9.30
N THR A 78 -22.71 -1.19 -10.24
CA THR A 78 -23.10 -2.55 -10.64
C THR A 78 -22.49 -2.94 -11.99
N GLY A 79 -22.40 -4.25 -12.22
CA GLY A 79 -21.90 -4.83 -13.48
C GLY A 79 -20.43 -5.25 -13.41
N ALA A 80 -20.17 -6.51 -13.79
CA ALA A 80 -18.85 -7.12 -13.68
C ALA A 80 -17.77 -6.40 -14.49
N LYS A 81 -18.11 -5.91 -15.70
CA LYS A 81 -17.17 -5.18 -16.56
C LYS A 81 -16.76 -3.82 -15.97
N ARG A 82 -17.71 -3.07 -15.40
CA ARG A 82 -17.44 -1.78 -14.75
C ARG A 82 -16.56 -1.96 -13.51
N ARG A 83 -16.92 -2.92 -12.64
CA ARG A 83 -16.11 -3.26 -11.45
C ARG A 83 -14.71 -3.73 -11.82
N GLN A 84 -14.56 -4.50 -12.90
CA GLN A 84 -13.24 -4.91 -13.39
C GLN A 84 -12.41 -3.70 -13.80
N ARG A 85 -12.97 -2.85 -14.69
CA ARG A 85 -12.31 -1.63 -15.18
C ARG A 85 -11.85 -0.75 -14.02
N PHE A 86 -12.72 -0.50 -13.03
CA PHE A 86 -12.37 0.36 -11.91
C PHE A 86 -11.36 -0.25 -10.96
N GLY A 87 -11.43 -1.56 -10.70
CA GLY A 87 -10.38 -2.21 -9.91
C GLY A 87 -9.03 -2.17 -10.62
N ASP A 88 -9.00 -2.35 -11.95
CA ASP A 88 -7.77 -2.20 -12.74
C ASP A 88 -7.23 -0.75 -12.68
N GLN A 89 -8.10 0.26 -12.75
CA GLN A 89 -7.72 1.67 -12.60
C GLN A 89 -7.21 2.00 -11.18
N ILE A 90 -7.83 1.46 -10.12
CA ILE A 90 -7.36 1.65 -8.74
C ILE A 90 -5.98 1.03 -8.55
N LEU A 91 -5.75 -0.17 -9.10
CA LEU A 91 -4.42 -0.80 -9.08
C LEU A 91 -3.39 0.04 -9.83
N ARG A 92 -3.77 0.61 -10.98
CA ARG A 92 -2.90 1.51 -11.74
C ARG A 92 -2.56 2.77 -10.92
N PHE A 93 -3.55 3.38 -10.30
CA PHE A 93 -3.37 4.52 -9.39
C PHE A 93 -2.51 4.17 -8.16
N TYR A 94 -2.62 2.95 -7.65
CA TYR A 94 -1.73 2.45 -6.60
C TYR A 94 -0.27 2.45 -7.06
N PHE A 95 0.01 1.92 -8.25
CA PHE A 95 1.38 1.86 -8.77
C PHE A 95 1.94 3.23 -9.14
N GLU A 96 1.14 4.09 -9.79
CA GLU A 96 1.56 5.40 -10.27
C GLU A 96 1.99 6.34 -9.13
N GLN A 97 1.38 6.21 -7.94
CA GLN A 97 1.77 7.01 -6.77
C GLN A 97 3.20 6.75 -6.28
N TRP A 98 3.76 5.56 -6.53
CA TRP A 98 5.16 5.27 -6.17
C TRP A 98 6.17 6.08 -6.98
N LEU A 99 5.77 6.62 -8.13
CA LEU A 99 6.59 7.47 -8.99
C LEU A 99 6.64 8.93 -8.50
N VAL A 100 5.90 9.26 -7.44
CA VAL A 100 5.78 10.63 -6.91
C VAL A 100 6.62 10.80 -5.65
N ASP A 101 7.63 11.68 -5.72
CA ASP A 101 8.57 11.94 -4.62
C ASP A 101 7.93 12.63 -3.40
N ASP A 102 6.84 13.38 -3.64
CA ASP A 102 6.18 14.21 -2.62
C ASP A 102 5.36 13.39 -1.61
N GLY A 103 4.97 12.16 -1.98
CA GLY A 103 4.24 11.24 -1.12
C GLY A 103 3.16 10.45 -1.85
N LEU A 104 2.34 9.77 -1.06
CA LEU A 104 1.26 8.91 -1.53
C LEU A 104 0.04 9.05 -0.62
N PHE A 105 -1.16 9.02 -1.22
CA PHE A 105 -2.41 8.94 -0.50
C PHE A 105 -2.66 7.49 -0.07
N LEU A 106 -2.72 7.28 1.24
CA LEU A 106 -2.91 5.96 1.83
C LEU A 106 -4.36 5.50 1.77
N ASP A 107 -5.33 6.42 1.70
CA ASP A 107 -6.74 6.07 1.74
C ASP A 107 -7.27 5.70 0.36
N LEU A 108 -7.16 4.42 0.02
CA LEU A 108 -7.77 3.84 -1.16
C LEU A 108 -9.09 3.12 -0.86
N ARG A 109 -9.76 3.41 0.27
CA ARG A 109 -11.05 2.78 0.60
C ARG A 109 -12.12 3.21 -0.40
N ILE A 110 -13.07 2.32 -0.69
CA ILE A 110 -14.09 2.51 -1.74
C ILE A 110 -14.86 3.83 -1.63
N ALA A 111 -15.05 4.33 -0.41
CA ALA A 111 -15.75 5.58 -0.12
C ALA A 111 -14.98 6.85 -0.58
N ARG A 112 -13.77 6.70 -1.12
CA ARG A 112 -13.00 7.78 -1.76
C ARG A 112 -13.18 7.80 -3.28
N PHE A 113 -13.93 6.86 -3.85
CA PHE A 113 -14.09 6.72 -5.29
C PHE A 113 -15.55 6.87 -5.73
N GLY A 114 -15.72 7.42 -6.93
CA GLY A 114 -16.99 7.44 -7.65
C GLY A 114 -16.78 7.38 -9.15
N GLU A 115 -17.83 7.10 -9.91
CA GLU A 115 -17.86 7.19 -11.37
C GLU A 115 -18.56 8.48 -11.81
N GLN A 116 -17.90 9.25 -12.66
CA GLN A 116 -18.49 10.40 -13.34
C GLN A 116 -18.15 10.36 -14.82
N ASN A 117 -19.16 10.42 -15.69
CA ASN A 117 -18.99 10.40 -17.15
C ASN A 117 -18.13 9.23 -17.67
N GLY A 118 -18.22 8.06 -17.03
CA GLY A 118 -17.43 6.88 -17.41
C GLY A 118 -15.99 6.84 -16.86
N ALA A 119 -15.55 7.89 -16.18
CA ALA A 119 -14.23 8.01 -15.56
C ALA A 119 -14.29 7.74 -14.05
N LEU A 120 -13.17 7.25 -13.50
CA LEU A 120 -13.00 7.03 -12.07
C LEU A 120 -12.55 8.34 -11.40
N CYS A 121 -13.33 8.84 -10.47
CA CYS A 121 -13.01 10.02 -9.66
C CYS A 121 -12.45 9.57 -8.30
N TYR A 122 -11.43 10.29 -7.81
CA TYR A 122 -10.82 10.07 -6.50
C TYR A 122 -10.89 11.35 -5.66
N LYS A 123 -11.50 11.24 -4.47
CA LYS A 123 -11.53 12.30 -3.47
C LYS A 123 -10.38 12.11 -2.48
N PRO A 124 -9.30 12.91 -2.57
CA PRO A 124 -8.18 12.78 -1.65
C PRO A 124 -8.56 13.25 -0.23
N ASN A 125 -7.78 12.81 0.75
CA ASN A 125 -7.89 13.31 2.12
C ASN A 125 -6.52 13.44 2.78
N GLY A 126 -6.49 13.91 4.03
CA GLY A 126 -5.25 14.10 4.76
C GLY A 126 -4.52 12.82 5.19
N LEU A 127 -5.02 11.63 4.81
CA LEU A 127 -4.35 10.35 5.04
C LEU A 127 -3.29 10.12 3.97
N TRP A 128 -2.19 10.86 4.05
CA TRP A 128 -1.07 10.73 3.13
C TRP A 128 0.26 10.72 3.87
N ILE A 129 1.27 10.08 3.27
CA ILE A 129 2.60 9.96 3.85
C ILE A 129 3.67 10.26 2.79
N ARG A 130 4.79 10.81 3.24
CA ARG A 130 6.03 10.84 2.47
C ARG A 130 6.99 9.87 3.13
N LEU A 131 7.36 8.81 2.42
CA LEU A 131 8.28 7.79 2.91
C LEU A 131 9.73 8.29 2.75
N ARG A 132 10.66 7.61 3.41
CA ARG A 132 12.09 7.84 3.15
C ARG A 132 12.41 7.53 1.67
N PRO A 133 13.22 8.35 0.98
CA PRO A 133 13.55 8.13 -0.43
C PRO A 133 14.11 6.73 -0.68
N GLU A 134 15.04 6.27 0.15
CA GLU A 134 15.70 4.98 -0.01
C GLU A 134 14.68 3.84 0.08
N PHE A 135 13.72 3.96 0.98
CA PHE A 135 12.66 2.98 1.16
C PHE A 135 11.70 2.95 -0.03
N ARG A 136 11.28 4.12 -0.53
CA ARG A 136 10.40 4.22 -1.72
C ARG A 136 11.08 3.66 -2.96
N ASP A 137 12.33 4.03 -3.18
CA ASP A 137 13.14 3.53 -4.29
C ASP A 137 13.36 2.02 -4.17
N GLY A 138 13.52 1.52 -2.94
CA GLY A 138 13.57 0.09 -2.65
C GLY A 138 12.27 -0.64 -3.02
N ILE A 139 11.09 -0.06 -2.73
CA ILE A 139 9.79 -0.63 -3.16
C ILE A 139 9.68 -0.65 -4.70
N LEU A 140 10.10 0.41 -5.39
CA LEU A 140 10.12 0.45 -6.85
C LEU A 140 11.06 -0.64 -7.41
N ALA A 141 12.28 -0.74 -6.86
CA ALA A 141 13.23 -1.77 -7.25
C ALA A 141 12.69 -3.19 -6.95
N LEU A 142 11.97 -3.36 -5.84
CA LEU A 142 11.35 -4.62 -5.47
C LEU A 142 10.28 -5.03 -6.48
N TYR A 143 9.36 -4.14 -6.85
CA TYR A 143 8.34 -4.45 -7.87
C TYR A 143 8.97 -4.78 -9.23
N ARG A 144 10.02 -4.04 -9.61
CA ARG A 144 10.73 -4.27 -10.87
C ARG A 144 11.44 -5.61 -10.90
N SER A 145 12.14 -5.94 -9.82
CA SER A 145 12.91 -7.17 -9.70
C SER A 145 12.01 -8.38 -9.50
N PHE A 146 10.91 -8.27 -8.75
CA PHE A 146 9.99 -9.37 -8.48
C PHE A 146 9.38 -10.00 -9.74
N TYR A 147 9.08 -9.18 -10.75
CA TYR A 147 8.56 -9.65 -12.04
C TYR A 147 9.65 -9.93 -13.08
N SER A 148 10.91 -9.63 -12.74
CA SER A 148 12.10 -10.02 -13.48
C SER A 148 12.65 -11.34 -12.94
N THR A 149 13.53 -12.01 -13.68
CA THR A 149 14.26 -13.18 -13.18
C THR A 149 15.57 -12.80 -12.48
N ASP A 150 15.75 -11.53 -12.11
CA ASP A 150 16.99 -10.99 -11.52
C ASP A 150 16.96 -11.07 -9.99
N GLU A 151 17.44 -12.20 -9.46
CA GLU A 151 17.52 -12.44 -8.01
C GLU A 151 18.48 -11.45 -7.30
N ALA A 152 19.54 -10.99 -7.98
CA ALA A 152 20.48 -10.05 -7.39
C ALA A 152 19.82 -8.68 -7.18
N ALA A 153 19.08 -8.20 -8.18
CA ALA A 153 18.29 -6.97 -8.05
C ALA A 153 17.21 -7.08 -6.97
N PHE A 154 16.60 -8.26 -6.81
CA PHE A 154 15.64 -8.52 -5.73
C PHE A 154 16.28 -8.41 -4.35
N ASP A 155 17.43 -9.07 -4.14
CA ASP A 155 18.17 -9.00 -2.89
C ASP A 155 18.62 -7.57 -2.56
N ASP A 156 19.07 -6.80 -3.56
CA ASP A 156 19.50 -5.41 -3.37
C ASP A 156 18.33 -4.50 -2.97
N ALA A 157 17.15 -4.69 -3.58
CA ALA A 157 15.94 -4.00 -3.17
C ALA A 157 15.57 -4.30 -1.71
N LEU A 158 15.65 -5.57 -1.29
CA LEU A 158 15.41 -5.97 0.11
C LEU A 158 16.42 -5.38 1.09
N ARG A 159 17.69 -5.26 0.71
CA ARG A 159 18.71 -4.59 1.53
C ARG A 159 18.42 -3.10 1.67
N GLN A 160 18.07 -2.46 0.56
CA GLN A 160 17.77 -1.03 0.51
C GLN A 160 16.55 -0.66 1.37
N MET A 161 15.51 -1.48 1.33
CA MET A 161 14.33 -1.31 2.20
C MET A 161 14.62 -1.63 3.68
N GLY A 162 15.75 -2.28 3.96
CA GLY A 162 16.07 -2.79 5.28
C GLY A 162 15.17 -3.96 5.68
N MET A 163 14.94 -4.91 4.77
CA MET A 163 14.39 -6.24 5.10
C MET A 163 15.50 -7.27 5.23
N LEU A 164 16.49 -7.21 4.33
CA LEU A 164 17.64 -8.11 4.32
C LEU A 164 18.85 -7.39 4.95
N ARG A 165 19.32 -7.83 6.13
CA ARG A 165 20.49 -7.23 6.81
C ARG A 165 21.74 -8.11 6.79
N PRO A 166 22.93 -7.49 6.89
CA PRO A 166 24.15 -8.21 7.24
C PRO A 166 23.97 -9.00 8.53
N GLY A 167 24.42 -10.25 8.55
CA GLY A 167 24.35 -11.14 9.72
C GLY A 167 23.16 -12.12 9.74
N LEU A 168 22.18 -11.95 8.84
CA LEU A 168 21.12 -12.94 8.66
C LEU A 168 21.72 -14.23 8.08
N SER A 169 21.34 -15.39 8.61
CA SER A 169 21.82 -16.67 8.08
C SER A 169 21.30 -16.88 6.64
N LYS A 170 22.02 -17.67 5.83
CA LYS A 170 21.57 -18.00 4.46
C LYS A 170 20.18 -18.65 4.45
N ALA A 171 19.87 -19.48 5.46
CA ALA A 171 18.58 -20.14 5.60
C ALA A 171 17.47 -19.13 5.89
N ALA A 172 17.67 -18.22 6.86
CA ALA A 172 16.71 -17.18 7.18
C ALA A 172 16.53 -16.17 6.03
N ALA A 173 17.59 -15.88 5.27
CA ALA A 173 17.49 -15.07 4.06
C ALA A 173 16.60 -15.74 3.00
N ALA A 174 16.77 -17.05 2.77
CA ALA A 174 15.92 -17.81 1.85
C ALA A 174 14.45 -17.84 2.31
N GLU A 175 14.22 -18.11 3.60
CA GLU A 175 12.89 -18.10 4.21
C GLU A 175 12.19 -16.74 4.03
N LEU A 176 12.89 -15.62 4.25
CA LEU A 176 12.34 -14.28 4.02
C LEU A 176 11.93 -14.09 2.55
N LYS A 177 12.74 -14.54 1.60
CA LYS A 177 12.40 -14.45 0.17
C LYS A 177 11.16 -15.27 -0.13
N ASP A 178 11.08 -16.50 0.38
CA ASP A 178 9.92 -17.38 0.19
C ASP A 178 8.63 -16.76 0.75
N LEU A 179 8.69 -16.16 1.94
CA LEU A 179 7.57 -15.43 2.54
C LEU A 179 7.12 -14.24 1.68
N LEU A 180 8.06 -13.45 1.17
CA LEU A 180 7.74 -12.31 0.29
C LEU A 180 7.16 -12.77 -1.04
N HIS A 181 7.70 -13.84 -1.59
CA HIS A 181 7.18 -14.49 -2.78
C HIS A 181 5.75 -14.99 -2.61
N ALA A 182 5.45 -15.61 -1.46
CA ALA A 182 4.09 -15.99 -1.11
C ALA A 182 3.18 -14.76 -0.95
N HIS A 183 3.67 -13.69 -0.32
CA HIS A 183 2.93 -12.46 -0.08
C HIS A 183 2.55 -11.71 -1.37
N PHE A 184 3.51 -11.52 -2.28
CA PHE A 184 3.30 -10.78 -3.54
C PHE A 184 2.66 -11.64 -4.63
N GLY A 185 2.62 -12.97 -4.47
CA GLY A 185 1.97 -13.90 -5.37
C GLY A 185 2.76 -14.13 -6.66
N ILE A 186 3.57 -15.20 -6.70
CA ILE A 186 4.48 -15.47 -7.83
C ILE A 186 3.77 -15.69 -9.17
N ASP A 187 2.51 -16.17 -9.21
CA ASP A 187 2.04 -16.80 -10.45
C ASP A 187 0.55 -16.64 -10.80
N GLN A 188 -0.03 -15.45 -10.56
CA GLN A 188 -1.44 -15.23 -10.88
C GLN A 188 -1.63 -14.26 -12.05
N ARG A 189 -1.98 -14.81 -13.23
CA ARG A 189 -2.51 -14.03 -14.36
C ARG A 189 -3.80 -13.27 -13.99
N ALA A 190 -4.47 -13.67 -12.90
CA ALA A 190 -5.62 -13.01 -12.32
C ALA A 190 -5.68 -13.27 -10.80
N GLN A 191 -5.42 -12.25 -9.99
CA GLN A 191 -5.43 -12.30 -8.53
C GLN A 191 -6.75 -11.79 -7.97
N ARG A 192 -7.36 -12.57 -7.06
CA ARG A 192 -8.46 -12.10 -6.21
C ARG A 192 -7.90 -11.58 -4.90
N PHE A 193 -8.43 -10.46 -4.44
CA PHE A 193 -8.01 -9.83 -3.20
C PHE A 193 -8.85 -10.35 -2.04
N SER A 194 -8.18 -10.70 -0.94
CA SER A 194 -8.81 -11.08 0.32
C SER A 194 -8.02 -10.46 1.46
N ILE A 195 -8.69 -9.62 2.25
CA ILE A 195 -8.04 -8.93 3.36
C ILE A 195 -7.58 -9.92 4.45
N ASP A 196 -8.27 -11.04 4.63
CA ASP A 196 -7.91 -12.03 5.63
C ASP A 196 -6.70 -12.86 5.21
N ALA A 197 -6.62 -13.27 3.92
CA ALA A 197 -5.41 -13.90 3.39
C ALA A 197 -4.20 -12.96 3.47
N PHE A 198 -4.42 -11.67 3.17
CA PHE A 198 -3.40 -10.64 3.29
C PHE A 198 -2.89 -10.49 4.72
N LYS A 199 -3.79 -10.40 5.71
CA LYS A 199 -3.40 -10.36 7.13
C LYS A 199 -2.55 -11.56 7.49
N SER A 200 -3.00 -12.77 7.16
CA SER A 200 -2.25 -14.01 7.46
C SER A 200 -0.82 -13.95 6.91
N SER A 201 -0.64 -13.48 5.67
CA SER A 201 0.72 -13.35 5.10
C SER A 201 1.57 -12.26 5.75
N PHE A 202 0.96 -11.21 6.31
CA PHE A 202 1.66 -10.20 7.10
C PHE A 202 2.04 -10.73 8.48
N ASP A 203 1.18 -11.55 9.09
CA ASP A 203 1.46 -12.22 10.36
C ASP A 203 2.72 -13.08 10.24
N ASP A 204 2.81 -13.90 9.17
CA ASP A 204 3.99 -14.74 8.90
C ASP A 204 5.27 -13.90 8.75
N LEU A 205 5.21 -12.78 8.02
CA LEU A 205 6.35 -11.86 7.89
C LEU A 205 6.75 -11.24 9.24
N PHE A 206 5.79 -10.80 10.04
CA PHE A 206 6.08 -10.24 11.36
C PHE A 206 6.65 -11.28 12.31
N GLU A 207 6.13 -12.50 12.32
CA GLU A 207 6.67 -13.61 13.12
C GLU A 207 8.12 -13.91 12.74
N PHE A 208 8.44 -13.92 11.44
CA PHE A 208 9.82 -14.05 10.97
C PHE A 208 10.73 -12.96 11.56
N PHE A 209 10.31 -11.70 11.52
CA PHE A 209 11.13 -10.60 12.03
C PHE A 209 11.28 -10.65 13.56
N VAL A 210 10.22 -11.00 14.30
CA VAL A 210 10.32 -11.20 15.76
C VAL A 210 11.28 -12.36 16.08
N ALA A 211 11.18 -13.48 15.37
CA ALA A 211 12.01 -14.66 15.60
C ALA A 211 13.51 -14.41 15.34
N ASN A 212 13.82 -13.46 14.45
CA ASN A 212 15.19 -13.08 14.09
C ASN A 212 15.67 -11.80 14.82
N ASP A 213 14.99 -11.38 15.89
CA ASP A 213 15.27 -10.14 16.66
C ASP A 213 15.45 -8.90 15.77
N TYR A 214 14.56 -8.80 14.79
CA TYR A 214 14.64 -7.84 13.72
C TYR A 214 13.57 -6.76 13.85
N LYS A 215 14.01 -5.50 13.83
CA LYS A 215 13.10 -4.35 13.80
C LYS A 215 13.11 -3.68 12.44
N LEU A 216 11.93 -3.60 11.85
CA LEU A 216 11.63 -2.86 10.65
C LEU A 216 11.40 -1.39 10.98
N HIS A 217 11.80 -0.53 10.04
CA HIS A 217 11.45 0.89 10.10
C HIS A 217 9.93 1.09 9.98
N SER A 218 9.41 2.19 10.51
CA SER A 218 7.97 2.48 10.49
C SER A 218 7.34 2.60 9.10
N ASP A 219 8.15 2.80 8.05
CA ASP A 219 7.66 2.85 6.66
C ASP A 219 6.91 1.59 6.25
N PHE A 220 7.33 0.41 6.76
CA PHE A 220 6.64 -0.85 6.51
C PHE A 220 5.18 -0.84 6.99
N VAL A 221 4.90 -0.20 8.12
CA VAL A 221 3.53 -0.06 8.64
C VAL A 221 2.69 0.81 7.71
N TRP A 222 3.27 1.88 7.18
CA TRP A 222 2.59 2.77 6.24
C TRP A 222 2.30 2.08 4.90
N VAL A 223 3.21 1.27 4.38
CA VAL A 223 2.95 0.43 3.20
C VAL A 223 1.87 -0.61 3.49
N GLY A 224 1.91 -1.23 4.68
CA GLY A 224 0.85 -2.12 5.15
C GLY A 224 -0.51 -1.43 5.12
N PHE A 225 -0.62 -0.20 5.66
CA PHE A 225 -1.85 0.58 5.62
C PHE A 225 -2.31 0.90 4.20
N TYR A 226 -1.38 1.21 3.30
CA TYR A 226 -1.69 1.46 1.90
C TYR A 226 -2.24 0.22 1.18
N LEU A 227 -1.66 -0.94 1.45
CA LEU A 227 -2.12 -2.22 0.92
C LEU A 227 -3.46 -2.64 1.54
N ILE A 228 -3.68 -2.40 2.84
CA ILE A 228 -4.97 -2.71 3.49
C ILE A 228 -6.11 -1.95 2.82
N THR A 229 -5.96 -0.65 2.60
CA THR A 229 -7.03 0.15 1.96
C THR A 229 -7.27 -0.26 0.52
N LEU A 230 -6.21 -0.66 -0.21
CA LEU A 230 -6.31 -1.24 -1.55
C LEU A 230 -7.10 -2.56 -1.52
N TYR A 231 -6.71 -3.50 -0.65
CA TYR A 231 -7.32 -4.83 -0.55
C TYR A 231 -8.79 -4.74 -0.19
N LEU A 232 -9.16 -3.89 0.78
CA LEU A 232 -10.56 -3.68 1.16
C LEU A 232 -11.42 -3.27 -0.04
N THR A 233 -10.92 -2.38 -0.88
CA THR A 233 -11.66 -1.90 -2.06
C THR A 233 -11.72 -2.93 -3.17
N LEU A 234 -10.61 -3.59 -3.50
CA LEU A 234 -10.57 -4.59 -4.56
C LEU A 234 -11.36 -5.86 -4.21
N GLU A 235 -11.33 -6.27 -2.93
CA GLU A 235 -12.16 -7.35 -2.42
C GLU A 235 -13.64 -7.01 -2.53
N GLN A 236 -14.05 -5.79 -2.17
CA GLN A 236 -15.44 -5.34 -2.30
C GLN A 236 -15.91 -5.27 -3.76
N LEU A 237 -15.02 -4.93 -4.70
CA LEU A 237 -15.33 -5.01 -6.14
C LEU A 237 -15.49 -6.47 -6.63
N GLY A 238 -14.91 -7.43 -5.92
CA GLY A 238 -15.14 -8.87 -6.11
C GLY A 238 -14.58 -9.43 -7.41
N ARG A 239 -13.62 -8.73 -8.02
CA ARG A 239 -13.01 -9.08 -9.32
C ARG A 239 -11.61 -9.65 -9.15
N ALA A 240 -11.14 -10.31 -10.20
CA ALA A 240 -9.77 -10.81 -10.28
C ALA A 240 -8.99 -9.89 -11.23
N HIS A 241 -7.78 -9.49 -10.86
CA HIS A 241 -7.00 -8.49 -11.58
C HIS A 241 -5.65 -9.03 -12.02
N ASN A 242 -5.18 -8.62 -13.19
CA ASN A 242 -3.85 -9.00 -13.66
C ASN A 242 -2.81 -8.02 -13.11
N VAL A 243 -2.46 -8.19 -11.83
CA VAL A 243 -1.56 -7.30 -11.09
C VAL A 243 -0.20 -7.19 -11.79
N ARG A 244 0.36 -8.32 -12.26
CA ARG A 244 1.63 -8.35 -13.00
C ARG A 244 1.58 -7.48 -14.25
N LYS A 245 0.53 -7.61 -15.06
CA LYS A 245 0.36 -6.79 -16.28
C LYS A 245 0.26 -5.31 -15.92
N ILE A 246 -0.59 -4.95 -14.96
CA ILE A 246 -0.79 -3.54 -14.57
C ILE A 246 0.50 -2.95 -13.98
N CYS A 247 1.20 -3.69 -13.12
CA CYS A 247 2.48 -3.27 -12.56
C CYS A 247 3.51 -3.05 -13.66
N SER A 248 3.62 -3.99 -14.60
CA SER A 248 4.53 -3.87 -15.75
C SER A 248 4.20 -2.66 -16.64
N GLU A 249 2.93 -2.35 -16.88
CA GLU A 249 2.53 -1.21 -17.70
C GLU A 249 2.79 0.15 -17.04
N VAL A 250 3.03 0.17 -15.72
CA VAL A 250 3.24 1.40 -14.94
C VAL A 250 4.70 1.59 -14.54
N LEU A 251 5.39 0.52 -14.15
CA LEU A 251 6.70 0.58 -13.49
C LEU A 251 7.87 0.07 -14.34
N LEU A 252 7.60 -0.63 -15.46
CA LEU A 252 8.59 -1.20 -16.39
C LEU A 252 8.54 -0.51 -17.75
#